data_AF-M6VSQ6-F1
#
_entry.id   AF-M6VSQ6-F1
#
_cell.length_a   1.000
_cell.length_b   1.000
_cell.length_c   1.000
_cell.angle_alpha   90.00
_cell.angle_beta   90.00
_cell.angle_gamma   90.00
#
_symmetry.space_group_name_H-M   'P 1'
#
loop_
_entity.id
_entity.type
_entity.pdbx_description
1 polymer ?
#
loop_
_entity_poly.entity_id
_entity_poly.type
_entity_poly.pdbx_seq_one_letter_code
_entity_poly.pdbx_strand_id
1 'polypeptide(L)'
;METGKELSPLANVTEKQSVKTDSDAVLDLTSKLGSFRLLGGSTATLAALNADSASFQVSEGNVLIKAGKLTKGQSLLVDTPTVVAAVRGTQFWGRVNGRDETGTFAVREGAVEITRKSDHTKVLIEAGQAVDLKPGDKELKARAAAKEELAAMEQIDQMK
;
A
#
# COMPACT_ATOMS: atom_id res chain seq x y z
N MET A 1 19.61 13.34 10.61
CA MET A 1 18.24 12.90 10.30
C MET A 1 17.34 13.57 11.32
N GLU A 2 16.36 14.37 10.87
CA GLU A 2 15.33 14.89 11.78
C GLU A 2 14.30 13.79 12.02
N THR A 3 13.99 13.49 13.28
CA THR A 3 12.96 12.53 13.69
C THR A 3 11.92 13.26 14.55
N GLY A 4 10.66 12.83 14.47
CA GLY A 4 9.59 13.35 15.34
C GLY A 4 9.04 14.74 14.97
N LYS A 5 9.31 15.24 13.77
CA LYS A 5 8.73 16.51 13.29
C LYS A 5 7.29 16.29 12.83
N GLU A 6 6.36 17.06 13.38
CA GLU A 6 4.99 17.09 12.89
C GLU A 6 4.94 17.60 11.44
N LEU A 7 4.13 16.92 10.61
CA LEU A 7 3.86 17.36 9.25
C LEU A 7 2.71 18.37 9.29
N SER A 8 2.99 19.60 8.85
CA SER A 8 1.94 20.57 8.59
C SER A 8 1.14 20.19 7.32
N PRO A 9 -0.12 20.60 7.21
CA PRO A 9 -0.89 20.44 5.97
C PRO A 9 -0.10 20.98 4.76
N LEU A 10 -0.16 20.25 3.64
CA LEU A 10 0.54 20.57 2.39
C LEU A 10 2.08 20.53 2.45
N ALA A 11 2.66 19.96 3.51
CA ALA A 11 4.10 19.68 3.55
C ALA A 11 4.47 18.63 2.50
N ASN A 12 5.62 18.83 1.84
CA ASN A 12 6.20 17.82 0.96
C ASN A 12 6.89 16.73 1.78
N VAL A 13 6.67 15.47 1.39
CA VAL A 13 7.46 14.33 1.85
C VAL A 13 8.42 13.95 0.73
N THR A 14 9.71 13.81 1.05
CA THR A 14 10.74 13.50 0.07
C THR A 14 11.12 12.03 0.08
N GLU A 15 11.80 11.58 -0.99
CA GLU A 15 12.35 10.24 -1.05
C GLU A 15 13.23 9.93 0.18
N LYS A 16 13.14 8.69 0.67
CA LYS A 16 13.78 8.15 1.87
C LYS A 16 13.26 8.71 3.19
N GLN A 17 12.26 9.58 3.17
CA GLN A 17 11.60 10.04 4.38
C GLN A 17 10.60 8.99 4.88
N SER A 18 10.68 8.70 6.18
CA SER A 18 9.68 7.90 6.89
C SER A 18 8.62 8.80 7.52
N VAL A 19 7.38 8.35 7.46
CA VAL A 19 6.22 9.00 8.06
C VAL A 19 5.49 8.01 8.96
N LYS A 20 4.96 8.53 10.06
CA LYS A 20 4.14 7.78 11.01
C LYS A 20 2.88 8.58 11.32
N THR A 21 1.75 7.90 11.35
CA THR A 21 0.47 8.46 11.81
C THR A 21 0.19 8.03 13.24
N ASP A 22 -0.32 8.94 14.07
CA ASP A 22 -0.94 8.59 15.34
C ASP A 22 -2.25 7.82 15.12
N SER A 23 -2.83 7.25 16.18
CA SER A 23 -3.95 6.31 16.08
C SER A 23 -5.21 6.85 15.40
N ASP A 24 -5.44 8.16 15.47
CA ASP A 24 -6.58 8.89 14.91
C ASP A 24 -6.20 9.76 13.70
N ALA A 25 -4.91 9.79 13.34
CA ALA A 25 -4.41 10.60 12.25
C ALA A 25 -4.56 9.89 10.89
N VAL A 26 -4.82 10.69 9.85
CA VAL A 26 -4.81 10.24 8.45
C VAL A 26 -3.84 11.13 7.68
N LEU A 27 -3.01 10.52 6.85
CA LEU A 27 -2.07 11.22 5.97
C LEU A 27 -2.31 10.81 4.52
N ASP A 28 -2.66 11.79 3.68
CA ASP A 28 -2.72 11.65 2.24
C ASP A 28 -1.46 12.18 1.59
N LEU A 29 -0.80 11.32 0.81
CA LEU A 29 0.33 11.65 -0.05
C LEU A 29 -0.09 11.49 -1.51
N THR A 30 0.07 12.54 -2.30
CA THR A 30 -0.37 12.55 -3.70
C THR A 30 0.83 12.81 -4.61
N SER A 31 0.89 12.06 -5.71
CA SER A 31 1.90 12.20 -6.75
C SER A 31 1.24 12.13 -8.14
N LYS A 32 2.01 12.35 -9.20
CA LYS A 32 1.51 12.12 -10.57
C LYS A 32 1.19 10.65 -10.87
N LEU A 33 1.77 9.72 -10.12
CA LEU A 33 1.62 8.27 -10.32
C LEU A 33 0.44 7.69 -9.52
N GLY A 34 -0.10 8.45 -8.56
CA GLY A 34 -1.22 8.02 -7.72
C GLY A 34 -1.22 8.68 -6.35
N SER A 35 -2.20 8.30 -5.55
CA SER A 35 -2.44 8.79 -4.20
C SER A 35 -2.37 7.64 -3.20
N PHE A 36 -1.83 7.94 -2.01
CA PHE A 36 -1.50 6.99 -0.95
C PHE A 36 -2.03 7.56 0.35
N ARG A 37 -2.95 6.85 0.99
CA ARG A 37 -3.46 7.21 2.31
C ARG A 37 -2.86 6.26 3.34
N LEU A 38 -2.24 6.82 4.37
CA LEU A 38 -1.90 6.12 5.60
C LEU A 38 -3.01 6.38 6.61
N LEU A 39 -3.61 5.31 7.15
CA LEU A 39 -4.57 5.40 8.24
C LEU A 39 -3.84 5.42 9.59
N GLY A 40 -4.58 5.62 10.68
CA GLY A 40 -4.00 5.77 12.01
C GLY A 40 -3.12 4.59 12.44
N GLY A 41 -2.03 4.90 13.13
CA GLY A 41 -1.05 3.90 13.60
C GLY A 41 -0.21 3.25 12.50
N SER A 42 -0.11 3.89 11.32
CA SER A 42 0.65 3.36 10.19
C SER A 42 2.04 3.98 10.10
N THR A 43 3.00 3.19 9.62
CA THR A 43 4.37 3.64 9.35
C THR A 43 4.77 3.23 7.94
N ALA A 44 5.23 4.20 7.16
CA ALA A 44 5.76 3.94 5.83
C ALA A 44 6.95 4.84 5.49
N THR A 45 7.80 4.37 4.58
CA THR A 45 8.90 5.12 3.97
C THR A 45 8.63 5.30 2.49
N LEU A 46 8.81 6.53 2.00
CA LEU A 46 8.77 6.80 0.57
C LEU A 46 10.09 6.37 -0.06
N ALA A 47 10.22 5.11 -0.44
CA ALA A 47 11.49 4.51 -0.86
C ALA A 47 11.98 5.01 -2.23
N ALA A 48 11.06 5.32 -3.14
CA ALA A 48 11.35 5.94 -4.43
C ALA A 48 10.22 6.91 -4.80
N LEU A 49 10.57 8.11 -5.26
CA LEU A 49 9.60 9.05 -5.84
C LEU A 49 10.24 9.87 -6.96
N ASN A 50 9.88 9.56 -8.19
CA ASN A 50 10.26 10.34 -9.36
C ASN A 50 9.13 10.29 -10.42
N ALA A 51 9.43 10.77 -11.64
CA ALA A 51 8.44 10.85 -12.72
C ALA A 51 7.96 9.46 -13.21
N ASP A 52 8.75 8.42 -12.99
CA ASP A 52 8.51 7.08 -13.52
C ASP A 52 8.20 6.07 -12.43
N SER A 53 8.74 6.22 -11.21
CA SER A 53 8.50 5.28 -10.13
C SER A 53 8.05 5.94 -8.82
N ALA A 54 7.07 5.30 -8.18
CA ALA A 54 6.67 5.56 -6.81
C ALA A 54 6.69 4.23 -6.04
N SER A 55 7.46 4.17 -4.95
CA SER A 55 7.55 2.99 -4.10
C SER A 55 7.34 3.36 -2.64
N PHE A 56 6.37 2.71 -2.01
CA PHE A 56 6.03 2.92 -0.61
C PHE A 56 6.37 1.67 0.19
N GLN A 57 7.34 1.79 1.08
CA GLN A 57 7.70 0.73 2.01
C GLN A 57 6.84 0.85 3.25
N VAL A 58 5.82 0.00 3.38
CA VAL A 58 4.90 -0.02 4.53
C VAL A 58 5.38 -1.05 5.51
N SER A 59 5.81 -0.61 6.69
CA SER A 59 6.28 -1.51 7.75
C SER A 59 5.15 -1.98 8.64
N GLU A 60 4.15 -1.13 8.89
CA GLU A 60 3.03 -1.43 9.78
C GLU A 60 1.82 -0.54 9.47
N GLY A 61 0.63 -1.06 9.71
CA GLY A 61 -0.63 -0.32 9.69
C GLY A 61 -1.50 -0.62 8.47
N ASN A 62 -2.37 0.35 8.13
CA ASN A 62 -3.35 0.21 7.07
C ASN A 62 -3.16 1.33 6.05
N VAL A 63 -3.14 0.94 4.78
CA VAL A 63 -2.95 1.88 3.66
C VAL A 63 -4.02 1.71 2.61
N LEU A 64 -4.36 2.81 1.95
CA LEU A 64 -5.21 2.81 0.75
C LEU A 64 -4.43 3.41 -0.40
N ILE A 65 -4.46 2.75 -1.54
CA ILE A 65 -3.75 3.17 -2.73
C ILE A 65 -4.73 3.37 -3.86
N LYS A 66 -4.61 4.52 -4.51
CA LYS A 66 -5.30 4.86 -5.76
C LYS A 66 -4.26 5.14 -6.81
N ALA A 67 -3.93 4.13 -7.60
CA ALA A 67 -2.96 4.28 -8.67
C ALA A 67 -3.56 5.11 -9.81
N GLY A 68 -2.76 6.04 -10.34
CA GLY A 68 -3.11 6.77 -11.55
C GLY A 68 -3.05 5.88 -12.79
N LYS A 69 -3.34 6.47 -13.95
CA LYS A 69 -3.19 5.80 -15.24
C LYS A 69 -1.71 5.74 -15.62
N LEU A 70 -1.02 4.66 -15.22
CA LEU A 70 0.40 4.47 -15.49
C LEU A 70 0.66 4.12 -16.96
N THR A 71 1.58 4.87 -17.57
CA THR A 71 2.10 4.63 -18.92
C THR A 71 3.22 3.58 -18.91
N LYS A 72 3.67 3.14 -20.10
CA LYS A 72 4.73 2.13 -20.20
C LYS A 72 6.03 2.68 -19.59
N GLY A 73 6.64 1.91 -18.69
CA GLY A 73 7.85 2.31 -17.95
C GLY A 73 7.54 2.90 -16.58
N GLN A 74 6.30 3.32 -16.33
CA GLN A 74 5.90 3.82 -15.01
C GLN A 74 5.49 2.68 -14.07
N SER A 75 5.83 2.80 -12.80
CA SER A 75 5.49 1.82 -11.77
C SER A 75 5.04 2.47 -10.48
N LEU A 76 4.09 1.81 -9.82
CA LEU A 76 3.68 2.12 -8.47
C LEU A 76 3.74 0.81 -7.67
N LEU A 77 4.53 0.82 -6.60
CA LEU A 77 4.79 -0.34 -5.77
C LEU A 77 4.44 -0.05 -4.31
N VAL A 78 3.82 -1.03 -3.65
CA VAL A 78 3.76 -1.11 -2.20
C VAL A 78 4.61 -2.28 -1.76
N ASP A 79 5.66 -1.98 -1.02
CA ASP A 79 6.66 -2.90 -0.55
C ASP A 79 6.45 -3.13 0.95
N THR A 80 6.32 -4.38 1.40
CA THR A 80 6.16 -4.74 2.81
C THR A 80 7.22 -5.76 3.21
N PRO A 81 7.36 -6.10 4.51
CA PRO A 81 8.32 -7.13 4.91
C PRO A 81 8.17 -8.45 4.14
N THR A 82 6.94 -8.85 3.78
CA THR A 82 6.67 -10.17 3.18
C THR A 82 6.42 -10.17 1.68
N VAL A 83 5.88 -9.08 1.12
CA VAL A 83 5.50 -9.03 -0.30
C VAL A 83 5.82 -7.70 -0.94
N VAL A 84 5.83 -7.72 -2.28
CA VAL A 84 5.74 -6.52 -3.11
C VAL A 84 4.44 -6.58 -3.89
N ALA A 85 3.62 -5.54 -3.75
CA ALA A 85 2.40 -5.32 -4.50
C ALA A 85 2.67 -4.36 -5.65
N ALA A 86 2.62 -4.86 -6.89
CA ALA A 86 2.80 -4.06 -8.09
C ALA A 86 1.45 -3.73 -8.71
N VAL A 87 1.24 -2.44 -9.02
CA VAL A 87 -0.08 -1.99 -9.45
C VAL A 87 -0.07 -1.16 -10.72
N ARG A 88 -1.19 -1.26 -11.44
CA ARG A 88 -1.45 -0.47 -12.64
C ARG A 88 -2.93 -0.14 -12.76
N GLY A 89 -3.28 1.12 -12.52
CA GLY A 89 -4.67 1.60 -12.62
C GLY A 89 -5.62 0.89 -11.64
N THR A 90 -5.15 0.65 -10.42
CA THR A 90 -5.92 -0.07 -9.40
C THR A 90 -6.24 0.77 -8.19
N GLN A 91 -7.32 0.40 -7.52
CA GLN A 91 -7.65 0.85 -6.18
C GLN A 91 -7.59 -0.35 -5.23
N PHE A 92 -6.76 -0.28 -4.19
CA PHE A 92 -6.62 -1.39 -3.26
C PHE A 92 -6.31 -0.92 -1.85
N TRP A 93 -6.58 -1.80 -0.90
CA TRP A 93 -6.27 -1.64 0.51
C TRP A 93 -5.27 -2.70 0.95
N GLY A 94 -4.37 -2.29 1.84
CA GLY A 94 -3.38 -3.18 2.46
C GLY A 94 -3.35 -3.00 3.96
N ARG A 95 -3.34 -4.10 4.69
CA ARG A 95 -3.04 -4.16 6.12
C ARG A 95 -1.74 -4.93 6.32
N VAL A 96 -0.82 -4.33 7.07
CA VAL A 96 0.51 -4.87 7.32
C VAL A 96 0.75 -4.91 8.82
N ASN A 97 1.08 -6.08 9.34
CA ASN A 97 1.59 -6.25 10.69
C ASN A 97 3.06 -6.65 10.57
N GLY A 98 3.95 -5.68 10.74
CA GLY A 98 5.39 -5.89 10.63
C GLY A 98 5.99 -6.75 11.74
N ARG A 99 5.33 -6.86 12.90
CA ARG A 99 5.84 -7.67 14.03
C ARG A 99 5.71 -9.16 13.75
N ASP A 100 4.55 -9.57 13.26
CA ASP A 100 4.25 -10.98 12.99
C ASP A 100 4.40 -11.33 11.51
N GLU A 101 4.88 -10.37 10.70
CA GLU A 101 5.03 -10.47 9.25
C GLU A 101 3.74 -10.94 8.54
N THR A 102 2.58 -10.60 9.11
CA THR A 102 1.28 -10.92 8.52
C THR A 102 0.71 -9.73 7.77
N GLY A 103 -0.21 -9.99 6.86
CA GLY A 103 -0.91 -8.92 6.17
C GLY A 103 -2.09 -9.41 5.36
N THR A 104 -2.84 -8.45 4.84
CA THR A 104 -3.93 -8.71 3.90
C THR A 104 -3.93 -7.62 2.85
N PHE A 105 -4.12 -7.99 1.59
CA PHE A 105 -4.33 -7.04 0.49
C PHE A 105 -5.66 -7.35 -0.17
N ALA A 106 -6.50 -6.34 -0.37
CA ALA A 106 -7.80 -6.46 -1.03
C ALA A 106 -7.92 -5.43 -2.15
N VAL A 107 -8.52 -5.82 -3.28
CA VAL A 107 -8.65 -4.95 -4.46
C VAL A 107 -10.09 -4.54 -4.65
N ARG A 108 -10.30 -3.23 -4.83
CA ARG A 108 -11.60 -2.65 -5.19
C ARG A 108 -11.76 -2.53 -6.69
N GLU A 109 -10.71 -2.11 -7.40
CA GLU A 109 -10.74 -1.87 -8.84
C GLU A 109 -9.42 -2.29 -9.48
N GLY A 110 -9.50 -2.89 -10.67
CA GLY A 110 -8.35 -3.39 -11.42
C GLY A 110 -7.82 -4.72 -10.88
N ALA A 111 -6.50 -4.92 -10.96
CA ALA A 111 -5.84 -6.11 -10.46
C ALA A 111 -4.42 -5.83 -9.97
N VAL A 112 -4.02 -6.45 -8.87
CA VAL A 112 -2.71 -6.26 -8.22
C VAL A 112 -1.93 -7.57 -8.28
N GLU A 113 -0.69 -7.51 -8.76
CA GLU A 113 0.24 -8.64 -8.66
C GLU A 113 0.96 -8.57 -7.31
N ILE A 114 0.74 -9.58 -6.48
CA ILE A 114 1.43 -9.75 -5.21
C ILE A 114 2.55 -10.77 -5.41
N THR A 115 3.79 -10.34 -5.18
CA THR A 115 4.97 -11.20 -5.22
C THR A 115 5.51 -11.39 -3.81
N ARG A 116 5.55 -12.63 -3.32
CA ARG A 116 6.15 -12.96 -2.03
C ARG A 116 7.67 -12.98 -2.10
N LYS A 117 8.32 -12.36 -1.12
CA LYS A 117 9.77 -12.16 -1.12
C LYS A 117 10.57 -13.43 -0.83
N SER A 118 10.03 -14.33 -0.01
CA SER A 118 10.74 -15.53 0.44
C SER A 118 11.00 -16.54 -0.68
N ASP A 119 10.08 -16.66 -1.64
CA ASP A 119 10.07 -17.71 -2.66
C ASP A 119 9.73 -17.20 -4.07
N HIS A 120 9.53 -15.88 -4.23
CA HIS A 120 9.09 -15.24 -5.47
C HIS A 120 7.77 -15.77 -6.04
N THR A 121 6.96 -16.46 -5.23
CA THR A 121 5.61 -16.88 -5.63
C THR A 121 4.76 -15.66 -5.91
N LYS A 122 4.01 -15.71 -7.01
CA LYS A 122 3.14 -14.63 -7.47
C LYS A 122 1.69 -15.05 -7.40
N VAL A 123 0.83 -14.10 -7.04
CA VAL A 123 -0.62 -14.22 -7.18
C VAL A 123 -1.17 -12.92 -7.74
N LEU A 124 -2.06 -13.03 -8.72
CA LEU A 124 -2.85 -11.91 -9.20
C LEU A 124 -4.16 -11.88 -8.41
N ILE A 125 -4.46 -10.75 -7.78
CA ILE A 125 -5.74 -10.51 -7.10
C ILE A 125 -6.53 -9.46 -7.90
N GLU A 126 -7.77 -9.77 -8.23
CA GLU A 126 -8.66 -8.91 -9.01
C GLU A 126 -9.67 -8.19 -8.11
N ALA A 127 -10.42 -7.25 -8.67
CA ALA A 127 -11.49 -6.54 -7.98
C ALA A 127 -12.45 -7.49 -7.24
N GLY A 128 -12.72 -7.19 -5.96
CA GLY A 128 -13.53 -8.02 -5.07
C GLY A 128 -12.78 -9.20 -4.45
N GLN A 129 -11.48 -9.36 -4.74
CA GLN A 129 -10.64 -10.39 -4.13
C GLN A 129 -9.65 -9.79 -3.12
N ALA A 130 -9.15 -10.68 -2.27
CA ALA A 130 -8.10 -10.42 -1.32
C ALA A 130 -7.12 -11.59 -1.24
N VAL A 131 -5.93 -11.34 -0.72
CA VAL A 131 -4.97 -12.37 -0.30
C VAL A 131 -4.52 -12.10 1.12
N ASP A 132 -4.47 -13.15 1.92
CA ASP A 132 -3.86 -13.11 3.25
C ASP A 132 -2.41 -13.58 3.14
N LEU A 133 -1.57 -12.95 3.95
CA LEU A 133 -0.15 -13.20 4.01
C LEU A 133 0.18 -13.63 5.42
N LYS A 134 0.78 -14.81 5.55
CA LYS A 134 1.34 -15.28 6.80
C LYS A 134 2.70 -15.92 6.55
N PRO A 135 3.67 -15.76 7.47
CA PRO A 135 4.93 -16.47 7.39
C PRO A 135 4.70 -17.99 7.37
N GLY A 136 5.41 -18.68 6.49
CA GLY A 136 5.34 -20.14 6.37
C GLY A 136 4.16 -20.68 5.53
N ASP A 137 3.26 -19.82 5.02
CA ASP A 137 2.22 -20.27 4.10
C ASP A 137 2.85 -20.89 2.85
N LYS A 138 2.44 -22.11 2.50
CA LYS A 138 2.99 -22.82 1.34
C LYS A 138 2.52 -22.22 0.02
N GLU A 139 1.32 -21.66 0.00
CA GLU A 139 0.66 -21.17 -1.22
C GLU A 139 0.10 -19.77 -0.97
N LEU A 140 0.22 -18.89 -1.97
CA LEU A 140 -0.52 -17.64 -1.99
C LEU A 140 -1.82 -17.86 -2.75
N LYS A 141 -2.95 -17.70 -2.07
CA LYS A 141 -4.27 -17.91 -2.68
C LYS A 141 -5.14 -16.67 -2.53
N ALA A 142 -5.73 -16.26 -3.64
CA ALA A 142 -6.80 -15.28 -3.63
C ALA A 142 -8.06 -15.89 -2.97
N ARG A 143 -8.79 -15.05 -2.25
CA ARG A 143 -10.12 -15.33 -1.70
C ARG A 143 -11.04 -14.15 -2.00
N ALA A 144 -12.33 -14.29 -1.75
CA ALA A 144 -13.23 -13.14 -1.74
C ALA A 144 -12.79 -12.13 -0.66
N ALA A 145 -12.86 -10.84 -0.98
CA ALA A 145 -12.66 -9.78 -0.01
C ALA A 145 -13.78 -9.79 1.03
N ALA A 146 -13.42 -9.63 2.29
CA ALA A 146 -14.37 -9.52 3.38
C ALA A 146 -15.11 -8.17 3.31
N LYS A 147 -16.29 -8.10 3.93
CA LYS A 147 -17.12 -6.89 3.90
C LYS A 147 -16.38 -5.69 4.48
N GLU A 148 -15.63 -5.91 5.54
CA GLU A 148 -14.85 -4.88 6.24
C GLU A 148 -13.71 -4.34 5.37
N GLU A 149 -13.09 -5.20 4.55
CA GLU A 149 -12.02 -4.84 3.62
C GLU A 149 -12.56 -3.97 2.48
N LEU A 150 -13.73 -4.33 1.95
CA LEU A 150 -14.44 -3.53 0.95
C LEU A 150 -14.88 -2.17 1.53
N ALA A 151 -15.43 -2.17 2.75
CA ALA A 151 -15.86 -0.95 3.44
C ALA A 151 -14.68 0.00 3.72
N ALA A 152 -13.51 -0.53 4.08
CA ALA A 152 -12.31 0.29 4.25
C ALA A 152 -11.95 1.04 2.95
N MET A 153 -12.15 0.42 1.80
CA MET A 153 -11.86 1.00 0.49
C MET A 153 -12.86 2.05 0.01
N GLU A 154 -14.02 2.23 0.67
CA GLU A 154 -14.95 3.33 0.35
C GLU A 154 -14.31 4.70 0.58
N GLN A 155 -13.32 4.78 1.48
CA GLN A 155 -12.57 6.02 1.74
C GLN A 155 -11.73 6.47 0.54
N ILE A 156 -11.48 5.60 -0.44
CA ILE A 156 -10.69 5.93 -1.64
C ILE A 156 -11.38 7.02 -2.48
N ASP A 157 -12.71 7.10 -2.44
CA ASP A 157 -13.46 8.13 -3.16
C ASP A 157 -13.22 9.54 -2.60
N GLN A 158 -12.73 9.62 -1.36
CA GLN A 158 -12.40 10.87 -0.68
C GLN A 158 -10.91 11.24 -0.84
N MET A 159 -10.12 10.39 -1.49
CA MET A 159 -8.71 10.68 -1.79
C MET A 159 -8.62 11.58 -3.03
N LYS A 160 -7.83 12.66 -2.90
CA LYS A 160 -7.53 13.59 -3.98
C LYS A 160 -6.54 13.01 -4.99
#